data_AF-A0A2K3LTD3-F1
#
_entry.id   AF-A0A2K3LTD3-F1
#
_cell.length_a   1.000
_cell.length_b   1.000
_cell.length_c   1.000
_cell.angle_alpha   90.00
_cell.angle_beta   90.00
_cell.angle_gamma   90.00
#
_symmetry.space_group_name_H-M   'P 1'
#
loop_
_entity.id
_entity.type
_entity.pdbx_description
1 polymer ?
#
loop_
_entity_poly.entity_id
_entity_poly.type
_entity_poly.pdbx_seq_one_letter_code
_entity_poly.pdbx_strand_id
1 'polypeptide(L)'
;MTFSLATNPPGGVVQASLDDEGQCITRVIKNKSKLICVGEAILASYKHDAYLKFLICNTICFIASLSIILFLVSGIPLNRPFPVWLLSIGMCITLTSLSLTYLFAANMVTPDSLWKSVDENAFGIALIVWVAIVSILAIILIVRLFVRVVYKCIK
;
A
#
# COMPACT_ATOMS: atom_id res chain seq x y z
N MET A 1 9.39 -4.51 5.11
CA MET A 1 9.13 -5.17 3.81
C MET A 1 8.65 -4.22 2.71
N THR A 2 8.29 -2.96 2.99
CA THR A 2 7.78 -2.02 1.96
C THR A 2 8.87 -1.38 1.09
N PHE A 3 10.05 -1.07 1.65
CA PHE A 3 11.19 -0.50 0.91
C PHE A 3 11.59 -1.31 -0.33
N SER A 4 11.62 -2.64 -0.23
CA SER A 4 11.99 -3.53 -1.33
C SER A 4 11.00 -3.49 -2.48
N LEU A 5 9.73 -3.16 -2.22
CA LEU A 5 8.70 -3.05 -3.25
C LEU A 5 8.78 -1.74 -4.05
N ALA A 6 9.38 -0.69 -3.47
CA ALA A 6 9.62 0.55 -4.18
C ALA A 6 10.87 0.47 -5.08
N THR A 7 11.90 -0.26 -4.63
CA THR A 7 13.16 -0.44 -5.38
C THR A 7 13.11 -1.61 -6.37
N ASN A 8 12.30 -2.63 -6.09
CA ASN A 8 11.95 -3.70 -7.01
C ASN A 8 10.43 -3.74 -7.18
N PRO A 9 9.87 -2.81 -7.99
CA PRO A 9 8.45 -2.81 -8.26
C PRO A 9 8.02 -4.10 -8.95
N PRO A 10 6.75 -4.52 -8.74
CA PRO A 10 6.18 -5.61 -9.52
C PRO A 10 6.34 -5.30 -11.02
N GLY A 11 6.67 -6.32 -11.80
CA GLY A 11 6.99 -6.15 -13.23
C GLY A 11 8.40 -5.60 -13.53
N GLY A 12 9.17 -5.24 -12.50
CA GLY A 12 10.56 -4.79 -12.63
C GLY A 12 10.73 -3.38 -13.21
N VAL A 13 11.99 -2.99 -13.32
CA VAL A 13 12.42 -1.74 -13.96
C VAL A 13 13.10 -2.05 -15.28
N VAL A 14 13.07 -1.10 -16.21
CA VAL A 14 13.87 -1.19 -17.44
C VAL A 14 15.35 -1.13 -17.06
N GLN A 15 16.10 -2.19 -17.37
CA GLN A 15 17.53 -2.26 -17.10
C GLN A 15 18.33 -1.56 -18.20
N ALA A 16 19.44 -0.92 -17.82
CA ALA A 16 20.37 -0.34 -18.76
C ALA A 16 21.09 -1.46 -19.53
N SER A 17 21.14 -1.39 -20.84
CA SER A 17 22.08 -2.18 -21.65
C SER A 17 23.29 -1.31 -21.99
N LEU A 18 24.49 -1.88 -21.92
CA LEU A 18 25.75 -1.15 -22.23
C LEU A 18 25.86 -0.80 -23.74
N ASP A 19 25.08 -1.49 -24.59
CA ASP A 19 25.11 -1.34 -26.05
C ASP A 19 24.05 -0.36 -26.59
N ASP A 20 23.15 0.15 -25.75
CA ASP A 20 22.11 1.12 -26.15
C ASP A 20 22.59 2.55 -25.88
N GLU A 21 22.94 3.31 -26.93
CA GLU A 21 23.14 4.77 -26.84
C GLU A 21 21.84 5.52 -26.47
N GLY A 22 20.69 4.83 -26.53
CA GLY A 22 19.39 5.36 -26.15
C GLY A 22 19.04 5.09 -24.68
N GLN A 23 18.89 6.14 -23.87
CA GLN A 23 18.40 6.02 -22.48
C GLN A 23 16.92 5.62 -22.38
N CYS A 24 16.18 5.63 -23.48
CA CYS A 24 14.75 5.35 -23.50
C CYS A 24 14.32 4.50 -24.70
N ILE A 25 13.48 3.51 -24.43
CA ILE A 25 12.90 2.59 -25.40
C ILE A 25 11.44 2.99 -25.70
N THR A 26 11.06 3.00 -26.97
CA THR A 26 9.65 3.17 -27.35
C THR A 26 9.00 1.79 -27.43
N ARG A 27 8.06 1.50 -26.52
CA ARG A 27 7.28 0.26 -26.56
C ARG A 27 5.88 0.54 -27.10
N VAL A 28 5.48 -0.21 -28.11
CA VAL A 28 4.08 -0.20 -28.59
C VAL A 28 3.28 -1.15 -27.71
N ILE A 29 2.37 -0.60 -26.92
CA ILE A 29 1.51 -1.36 -26.02
C ILE A 29 0.06 -0.95 -26.27
N LYS A 30 -0.81 -1.92 -26.59
CA LYS A 30 -2.23 -1.68 -26.93
C LYS A 30 -2.41 -0.59 -28.02
N ASN A 31 -1.62 -0.68 -29.10
CA ASN A 31 -1.63 0.30 -30.21
C ASN A 31 -1.24 1.75 -29.84
N LYS A 32 -0.69 1.99 -28.64
CA LYS A 32 -0.09 3.27 -28.26
C LYS A 32 1.41 3.12 -28.11
N SER A 33 2.17 4.00 -28.74
CA SER A 33 3.61 4.16 -28.47
C SER A 33 3.77 4.84 -27.11
N LYS A 34 4.48 4.17 -26.19
CA LYS A 34 4.87 4.76 -24.91
C LYS A 34 6.39 4.75 -24.82
N LEU A 35 6.95 5.92 -24.58
CA LEU A 35 8.36 6.08 -24.26
C LEU A 35 8.57 5.59 -22.81
N ILE A 36 9.53 4.72 -22.60
CA ILE A 36 9.91 4.19 -21.27
C ILE A 36 11.42 4.31 -21.15
N CYS A 37 11.89 4.98 -20.12
CA CYS A 37 13.32 5.19 -19.91
C CYS A 37 13.94 4.15 -18.98
N VAL A 38 15.25 3.96 -19.09
CA VAL A 38 16.03 3.12 -18.18
C VAL A 38 15.82 3.58 -16.74
N GLY A 39 15.60 2.62 -15.84
CA GLY A 39 15.26 2.88 -14.43
C GLY A 39 13.77 3.10 -14.15
N GLU A 40 12.93 3.27 -15.17
CA GLU A 40 11.49 3.36 -14.98
C GLU A 40 10.84 1.99 -14.73
N ALA A 41 9.82 1.97 -13.87
CA ALA A 41 9.02 0.77 -13.62
C ALA A 41 8.15 0.44 -14.83
N ILE A 42 8.30 -0.78 -15.36
CA ILE A 42 7.57 -1.22 -16.57
C ILE A 42 6.06 -1.18 -16.34
N LEU A 43 5.62 -1.53 -15.13
CA LEU A 43 4.22 -1.60 -14.76
C LEU A 43 3.58 -0.21 -14.59
N ALA A 44 4.37 0.82 -14.24
CA ALA A 44 3.91 2.20 -14.20
C ALA A 44 3.49 2.71 -15.60
N SER A 45 4.12 2.15 -16.64
CA SER A 45 3.78 2.44 -18.02
C SER A 45 2.53 1.73 -18.51
N TYR A 46 2.25 0.51 -18.01
CA TYR A 46 1.11 -0.31 -18.43
C TYR A 46 -0.17 -0.06 -17.61
N LYS A 47 -0.09 -0.12 -16.28
CA LYS A 47 -1.22 0.05 -15.34
C LYS A 47 -0.98 1.29 -14.45
N HIS A 48 -0.91 2.47 -15.06
CA HIS A 48 -0.52 3.72 -14.38
C HIS A 48 -1.34 3.99 -13.10
N ASP A 49 -2.67 3.94 -13.18
CA ASP A 49 -3.54 4.25 -12.02
C ASP A 49 -3.39 3.24 -10.87
N ALA A 50 -3.27 1.94 -11.20
CA ALA A 50 -3.10 0.90 -10.19
C ALA A 50 -1.70 0.99 -9.54
N TYR A 51 -0.68 1.31 -10.33
CA TYR A 51 0.68 1.51 -9.86
C TYR A 51 0.80 2.71 -8.94
N LEU A 52 0.14 3.83 -9.28
CA LEU A 52 0.13 5.03 -8.46
C LEU A 52 -0.55 4.75 -7.09
N LYS A 53 -1.72 4.10 -7.10
CA LYS A 53 -2.41 3.68 -5.86
C LYS A 53 -1.56 2.74 -5.01
N PHE A 54 -0.91 1.76 -5.63
CA PHE A 54 0.03 0.87 -4.97
C PHE A 54 1.16 1.63 -4.29
N LEU A 55 1.78 2.59 -4.99
CA LEU A 55 2.92 3.34 -4.47
C LEU A 55 2.51 4.24 -3.30
N ILE A 56 1.36 4.91 -3.39
CA ILE A 56 0.81 5.71 -2.27
C ILE A 56 0.54 4.83 -1.05
N CYS A 57 -0.11 3.67 -1.22
CA CYS A 57 -0.40 2.79 -0.08
C CYS A 57 0.90 2.24 0.54
N ASN A 58 1.91 1.96 -0.27
CA ASN A 58 3.19 1.47 0.20
C ASN A 58 3.94 2.55 1.01
N THR A 59 3.97 3.81 0.54
CA THR A 59 4.63 4.90 1.26
C THR A 59 3.93 5.24 2.56
N ILE A 60 2.59 5.26 2.59
CA ILE A 60 1.82 5.43 3.82
C ILE A 60 2.14 4.33 4.82
N CYS A 61 2.17 3.07 4.38
CA CYS A 61 2.54 1.94 5.23
C CYS A 61 3.96 2.08 5.79
N PHE A 62 4.92 2.52 4.96
CA PHE A 62 6.30 2.70 5.38
C PHE A 62 6.45 3.82 6.42
N ILE A 63 5.86 4.99 6.15
CA ILE A 63 5.91 6.14 7.06
C ILE A 63 5.21 5.80 8.37
N ALA A 64 4.01 5.20 8.32
CA ALA A 64 3.27 4.80 9.51
C ALA A 64 4.07 3.79 10.35
N SER A 65 4.71 2.80 9.72
CA SER A 65 5.58 1.85 10.41
C SER A 65 6.78 2.54 11.06
N LEU A 66 7.42 3.50 10.39
CA LEU A 66 8.53 4.26 10.95
C LEU A 66 8.08 5.09 12.16
N SER A 67 6.92 5.76 12.06
CA SER A 67 6.36 6.52 13.18
C SER A 67 6.09 5.64 14.40
N ILE A 68 5.54 4.44 14.19
CA ILE A 68 5.33 3.45 15.26
C ILE A 68 6.66 3.05 15.89
N ILE A 69 7.65 2.67 15.07
CA ILE A 69 8.97 2.24 15.57
C ILE A 69 9.65 3.36 16.37
N LEU A 70 9.65 4.59 15.84
CA LEU A 70 10.20 5.75 16.55
C LEU A 70 9.49 5.98 17.87
N PHE A 71 8.16 5.81 17.92
CA PHE A 71 7.40 5.94 19.15
C PHE A 71 7.74 4.85 20.18
N LEU A 72 7.91 3.59 19.75
CA LEU A 72 8.37 2.50 20.63
C LEU A 72 9.79 2.76 21.14
N VAL A 73 10.70 3.17 20.25
CA VAL A 73 12.12 3.42 20.57
C VAL A 73 12.31 4.64 21.46
N SER A 74 11.41 5.63 21.39
CA SER A 74 11.47 6.85 22.22
C SER A 74 11.33 6.57 23.73
N GLY A 75 11.08 5.32 24.16
CA GLY A 75 11.04 4.95 25.57
C GLY A 75 9.90 5.61 26.34
N ILE A 76 8.89 6.13 25.64
CA ILE A 76 7.73 6.78 26.27
C ILE A 76 7.04 5.71 27.13
N PRO A 77 6.87 5.93 28.44
CA PRO A 77 6.29 4.92 29.31
C PRO A 77 4.86 4.60 28.86
N LEU A 78 4.66 3.37 28.35
CA LEU A 78 3.35 2.83 27.92
C LEU A 78 2.36 2.62 29.09
N ASN A 79 2.70 3.10 30.27
CA ASN A 79 1.88 3.00 31.48
C ASN A 79 0.60 3.85 31.40
N ARG A 80 0.48 4.73 30.40
CA ARG A 80 -0.73 5.54 30.16
C ARG A 80 -1.54 4.97 28.99
N PRO A 81 -2.88 5.07 29.03
CA PRO A 81 -3.74 4.56 27.97
C PRO A 81 -3.58 5.31 26.63
N PHE A 82 -3.05 6.53 26.65
CA PHE A 82 -2.87 7.38 25.47
C PHE A 82 -1.77 6.89 24.49
N PRO A 83 -0.51 6.66 24.92
CA PRO A 83 0.55 6.15 24.06
C PRO A 83 0.21 4.77 23.46
N VAL A 84 -0.35 3.85 24.26
CA VAL A 84 -0.81 2.53 23.78
C VAL A 84 -1.91 2.68 22.73
N TRP A 85 -2.81 3.65 22.91
CA TRP A 85 -3.88 3.90 21.96
C TRP A 85 -3.38 4.48 20.64
N LEU A 86 -2.45 5.44 20.69
CA LEU A 86 -1.82 6.02 19.49
C LEU A 86 -1.08 4.94 18.69
N LEU A 87 -0.36 4.05 19.38
CA LEU A 87 0.28 2.89 18.77
C LEU A 87 -0.71 1.94 18.12
N SER A 88 -1.83 1.65 18.78
CA SER A 88 -2.88 0.80 18.23
C SER A 88 -3.47 1.39 16.94
N ILE A 89 -3.69 2.71 16.87
CA ILE A 89 -4.17 3.37 15.64
C ILE A 89 -3.11 3.28 14.55
N GLY A 90 -1.86 3.62 14.88
CA GLY A 90 -0.76 3.52 13.93
C GLY A 90 -0.69 2.12 13.33
N MET A 91 -0.76 1.09 14.17
CA MET A 91 -0.72 -0.31 13.74
C MET A 91 -1.87 -0.65 12.79
N CYS A 92 -3.09 -0.20 13.09
CA CYS A 92 -4.25 -0.42 12.22
C CYS A 92 -4.12 0.28 10.87
N ILE A 93 -3.63 1.53 10.84
CA ILE A 93 -3.34 2.25 9.59
C ILE A 93 -2.30 1.49 8.77
N THR A 94 -1.24 1.01 9.43
CA THR A 94 -0.13 0.30 8.77
C THR A 94 -0.61 -1.02 8.17
N LEU A 95 -1.35 -1.82 8.93
CA LEU A 95 -1.88 -3.12 8.49
C LEU A 95 -2.88 -2.96 7.33
N THR A 96 -3.74 -1.95 7.41
CA THR A 96 -4.69 -1.59 6.36
C THR A 96 -3.97 -1.24 5.06
N SER A 97 -3.00 -0.32 5.15
CA SER A 97 -2.24 0.17 4.01
C SER A 97 -1.39 -0.93 3.38
N LEU A 98 -0.82 -1.82 4.21
CA LEU A 98 -0.06 -2.98 3.75
C LEU A 98 -0.94 -3.96 2.95
N SER A 99 -2.14 -4.26 3.43
CA SER A 99 -3.05 -5.17 2.73
C SER A 99 -3.56 -4.58 1.41
N LEU A 100 -3.89 -3.28 1.39
CA LEU A 100 -4.25 -2.59 0.15
C LEU A 100 -3.10 -2.64 -0.87
N THR A 101 -1.86 -2.43 -0.41
CA THR A 101 -0.65 -2.57 -1.22
C THR A 101 -0.52 -3.98 -1.80
N TYR A 102 -0.76 -5.01 -0.99
CA TYR A 102 -0.74 -6.40 -1.45
C TYR A 102 -1.80 -6.67 -2.52
N LEU A 103 -3.04 -6.21 -2.32
CA LEU A 103 -4.14 -6.40 -3.28
C LEU A 103 -3.84 -5.70 -4.62
N PHE A 104 -3.33 -4.46 -4.59
CA PHE A 104 -2.91 -3.80 -5.82
C PHE A 104 -1.75 -4.53 -6.50
N ALA A 105 -0.74 -4.97 -5.75
CA ALA A 105 0.38 -5.73 -6.30
C ALA A 105 -0.09 -7.02 -6.98
N ALA A 106 -0.92 -7.81 -6.31
CA ALA A 106 -1.49 -9.04 -6.84
C ALA A 106 -2.32 -8.78 -8.10
N ASN A 107 -3.09 -7.69 -8.14
CA ASN A 107 -3.85 -7.30 -9.32
C ASN A 107 -2.94 -6.94 -10.51
N MET A 108 -1.82 -6.27 -10.24
CA MET A 108 -0.94 -5.86 -11.32
C MET A 108 -0.05 -7.01 -11.85
N VAL A 109 0.29 -8.00 -11.03
CA VAL A 109 1.13 -9.15 -11.41
C VAL A 109 0.33 -10.29 -12.06
N THR A 110 -0.95 -10.44 -11.73
CA THR A 110 -1.78 -11.55 -12.23
C THR A 110 -2.28 -11.30 -13.67
N PRO A 111 -1.99 -12.19 -14.65
CA PRO A 111 -2.40 -12.01 -16.04
C PRO A 111 -3.91 -12.14 -16.24
N ASP A 112 -4.46 -11.30 -17.12
CA ASP A 112 -5.90 -11.14 -17.43
C ASP A 112 -6.61 -12.46 -17.84
N SER A 113 -5.88 -13.48 -18.30
CA SER A 113 -6.44 -14.80 -18.62
C SER A 113 -6.94 -15.58 -17.40
N LEU A 114 -6.30 -15.41 -16.24
CA LEU A 114 -6.75 -16.03 -14.99
C LEU A 114 -8.03 -15.34 -14.46
N TRP A 115 -8.21 -14.06 -14.78
CA TRP A 115 -9.38 -13.27 -14.44
C TRP A 115 -10.62 -13.57 -15.27
N LYS A 116 -10.49 -14.33 -16.37
CA LYS A 116 -11.67 -14.84 -17.08
C LYS A 116 -12.23 -16.11 -16.43
N SER A 117 -11.41 -16.81 -15.65
CA SER A 117 -11.83 -18.00 -14.90
C SER A 117 -12.37 -17.68 -13.49
N VAL A 118 -12.01 -16.50 -12.97
CA VAL A 118 -12.47 -15.96 -11.70
C VAL A 118 -13.38 -14.78 -12.05
N ASP A 119 -14.65 -14.75 -11.63
CA ASP A 119 -15.58 -13.65 -11.94
C ASP A 119 -14.86 -12.29 -11.94
N GLU A 120 -15.00 -11.48 -13.01
CA GLU A 120 -14.26 -10.23 -13.25
C GLU A 120 -14.33 -9.24 -12.06
N ASN A 121 -15.27 -9.45 -11.14
CA ASN A 121 -15.48 -8.66 -9.93
C ASN A 121 -14.77 -9.20 -8.66
N ALA A 122 -14.12 -10.36 -8.66
CA ALA A 122 -13.66 -11.01 -7.43
C ALA A 122 -12.67 -10.16 -6.61
N PHE A 123 -11.72 -9.48 -7.26
CA PHE A 123 -10.81 -8.58 -6.53
C PHE A 123 -11.46 -7.25 -6.17
N GLY A 124 -12.41 -6.77 -6.97
CA GLY A 124 -13.22 -5.61 -6.60
C GLY A 124 -14.02 -5.90 -5.32
N ILE A 125 -14.65 -7.06 -5.27
CA ILE A 125 -15.36 -7.58 -4.08
C ILE A 125 -14.39 -7.76 -2.93
N ALA A 126 -13.21 -8.36 -3.14
CA ALA A 126 -12.21 -8.53 -2.09
C ALA A 126 -11.73 -7.18 -1.53
N LEU A 127 -11.52 -6.16 -2.38
CA LEU A 127 -11.19 -4.80 -1.95
C LEU A 127 -12.33 -4.16 -1.16
N ILE A 128 -13.58 -4.31 -1.61
CA ILE A 128 -14.76 -3.77 -0.92
C ILE A 128 -14.92 -4.43 0.45
N VAL A 129 -14.81 -5.76 0.52
CA VAL A 129 -14.87 -6.52 1.77
C VAL A 129 -13.73 -6.09 2.70
N TRP A 130 -12.51 -5.94 2.18
CA TRP A 130 -11.37 -5.48 2.96
C TRP A 130 -11.58 -4.07 3.52
N VAL A 131 -12.03 -3.13 2.68
CA VAL A 131 -12.37 -1.76 3.09
C VAL A 131 -13.48 -1.75 4.14
N ALA A 132 -14.49 -2.61 4.00
CA ALA A 132 -15.56 -2.75 4.98
C ALA A 132 -15.02 -3.27 6.34
N ILE A 133 -14.19 -4.31 6.34
CA ILE A 133 -13.56 -4.85 7.55
C ILE A 133 -12.71 -3.78 8.25
N VAL A 134 -11.86 -3.08 7.49
CA VAL A 134 -11.02 -1.99 7.99
C VAL A 134 -11.87 -0.86 8.57
N SER A 135 -12.93 -0.46 7.87
CA SER A 135 -13.85 0.59 8.31
C SER A 135 -14.51 0.21 9.64
N ILE A 136 -14.99 -1.03 9.77
CA ILE A 136 -15.57 -1.55 11.01
C ILE A 136 -14.54 -1.53 12.15
N LEU A 137 -13.32 -2.01 11.90
CA LEU A 137 -12.25 -2.00 12.91
C LEU A 137 -11.88 -0.58 13.34
N ALA A 138 -11.79 0.36 12.40
CA ALA A 138 -11.53 1.77 12.69
C ALA A 138 -12.65 2.37 13.55
N ILE A 139 -13.93 2.11 13.21
CA ILE A 139 -15.09 2.55 13.99
C ILE A 139 -15.02 1.98 15.41
N ILE A 140 -14.74 0.69 15.58
CA ILE A 140 -14.62 0.07 16.92
C ILE A 140 -13.53 0.75 17.75
N LEU A 141 -12.38 1.05 17.15
CA LEU A 141 -11.26 1.72 17.83
C LEU A 141 -11.59 3.17 18.20
N ILE A 142 -12.32 3.89 17.34
CA ILE A 142 -12.80 5.25 17.59
C ILE A 142 -13.85 5.25 18.71
N VAL A 143 -14.80 4.32 18.70
CA VAL A 143 -15.82 4.19 19.76
C VAL A 143 -15.16 3.85 21.09
N ARG A 144 -14.22 2.89 21.11
CA ARG A 144 -13.44 2.56 22.31
C ARG A 144 -12.65 3.75 22.82
N LEU A 145 -12.07 4.59 21.94
CA LEU A 145 -11.45 5.85 22.36
C LEU A 145 -12.49 6.74 23.05
N PHE A 146 -13.60 7.01 22.36
CA PHE A 146 -14.58 7.99 22.81
C PHE A 146 -15.09 7.63 24.21
N VAL A 147 -15.43 6.36 24.43
CA VAL A 147 -15.81 5.84 25.75
C VAL A 147 -14.70 6.03 26.78
N ARG A 148 -13.44 5.72 26.43
CA ARG A 148 -12.30 5.82 27.36
C ARG A 148 -11.96 7.27 27.73
N VAL A 149 -12.13 8.21 26.80
CA VAL A 149 -11.93 9.65 27.02
C VAL A 149 -13.05 10.20 27.90
N VAL A 150 -14.31 9.92 27.54
CA VAL A 150 -15.49 10.35 28.32
C VAL A 150 -15.41 9.81 29.75
N TYR A 151 -15.11 8.53 29.93
CA TYR A 151 -14.97 7.93 31.27
C TYR A 151 -13.85 8.56 32.10
N LYS A 152 -12.79 9.04 31.45
CA LYS A 152 -11.67 9.71 32.11
C LYS A 152 -11.92 11.20 32.37
N CYS A 153 -12.88 11.81 31.68
CA CYS A 153 -13.34 13.18 31.95
C CYS A 153 -14.42 13.22 33.04
N ILE A 154 -15.13 12.11 33.28
CA ILE A 154 -16.19 12.01 34.30
C ILE A 154 -15.62 11.70 35.71
N LYS A 155 -14.40 11.17 35.81
CA LYS A 155 -13.71 10.86 37.08
C LYS A 155 -12.58 11.85 37.34
#